data_AF-A0A7N5PA92-F1
#
_entry.id   AF-A0A7N5PA92-F1
#
_cell.length_a   1.000
_cell.length_b   1.000
_cell.length_c   1.000
_cell.angle_alpha   90.00
_cell.angle_beta   90.00
_cell.angle_gamma   90.00
#
_symmetry.space_group_name_H-M   'P 1'
#
loop_
_entity.id
_entity.type
_entity.pdbx_description
1 polymer ?
#
loop_
_entity_poly.entity_id
_entity_poly.type
_entity_poly.pdbx_seq_one_letter_code
_entity_poly.pdbx_strand_id
1 'polypeptide(L)'
;MKLTQALWLNPPTTGARIITSILCNPALQEEWKQSLKGLVENIMLVKEKVKEKLRLLGTPGSWDHITDQNGPHSYLGLNCKCLGGGSSPFSDLGIIFKH
;
A
#
# COMPACT_ATOMS: atom_id res chain seq x y z
N MET A 1 -25.14 8.85 23.86
CA MET A 1 -24.86 9.65 22.65
C MET A 1 -24.07 10.96 22.95
N LYS A 2 -23.24 11.04 24.01
CA LYS A 2 -22.47 12.25 24.38
C LYS A 2 -20.95 12.15 24.07
N LEU A 3 -20.40 10.94 24.06
CA LEU A 3 -18.96 10.72 23.82
C LEU A 3 -18.55 10.97 22.37
N THR A 4 -19.39 10.59 21.41
CA THR A 4 -19.15 10.84 19.99
C THR A 4 -19.10 12.34 19.69
N GLN A 5 -20.02 13.14 20.21
CA GLN A 5 -20.03 14.59 20.00
C GLN A 5 -18.77 15.27 20.55
N ALA A 6 -18.28 14.85 21.72
CA ALA A 6 -17.06 15.40 22.31
C ALA A 6 -15.80 15.10 21.48
N LEU A 7 -15.74 13.90 20.86
CA LEU A 7 -14.63 13.49 19.98
C LEU A 7 -14.60 14.28 18.66
N TRP A 8 -15.78 14.55 18.09
CA TRP A 8 -15.91 15.31 16.84
C TRP A 8 -15.57 16.80 17.01
N LEU A 9 -15.89 17.39 18.17
CA LEU A 9 -15.62 18.80 18.45
C LEU A 9 -14.19 19.07 18.94
N ASN A 10 -13.51 18.08 19.51
CA ASN A 10 -12.13 18.17 19.95
C ASN A 10 -11.27 17.13 19.20
N PRO A 11 -11.14 17.25 17.86
CA PRO A 11 -10.32 16.32 17.12
C PRO A 11 -8.88 16.38 17.66
N PRO A 12 -8.17 15.24 17.74
CA PRO A 12 -6.81 15.20 18.25
C PRO A 12 -5.91 16.13 17.42
N THR A 13 -5.54 17.27 18.01
CA THR A 13 -4.89 18.39 17.31
C THR A 13 -3.42 18.12 17.00
N THR A 14 -2.81 17.14 17.67
CA THR A 14 -1.39 16.82 17.53
C THR A 14 -1.01 16.48 16.09
N GLY A 15 -1.80 15.62 15.41
CA GLY A 15 -1.52 15.24 14.03
C GLY A 15 -1.63 16.42 13.06
N ALA A 16 -2.69 17.22 13.20
CA ALA A 16 -2.89 18.42 12.40
C ALA A 16 -1.74 19.44 12.61
N ARG A 17 -1.30 19.64 13.86
CA ARG A 17 -0.18 20.54 14.17
C ARG A 17 1.13 20.09 13.53
N ILE A 18 1.43 18.78 13.55
CA ILE A 18 2.63 18.23 12.91
C ILE A 18 2.58 18.48 11.39
N ILE A 19 1.44 18.17 10.77
CA ILE A 19 1.23 18.39 9.33
C ILE A 19 1.38 19.88 8.99
N THR A 20 0.75 20.77 9.75
CA THR A 20 0.89 22.23 9.55
C THR A 20 2.34 22.69 9.69
N SER A 21 3.08 22.22 10.70
CA SER A 21 4.50 22.58 10.86
C SER A 21 5.36 22.15 9.67
N ILE A 22 5.09 20.96 9.10
CA ILE A 22 5.80 20.45 7.92
C ILE A 22 5.41 21.25 6.67
N LEU A 23 4.13 21.52 6.46
CA LEU A 23 3.63 22.19 5.26
C LEU A 23 3.89 23.70 5.25
N CYS A 24 4.00 24.35 6.41
CA CYS A 24 4.29 25.79 6.51
C CYS A 24 5.78 26.12 6.35
N ASN A 25 6.68 25.13 6.37
CA ASN A 25 8.10 25.33 6.13
C ASN A 25 8.48 24.74 4.76
N PRO A 26 8.86 25.57 3.76
CA PRO A 26 9.20 25.09 2.42
C PRO A 26 10.31 24.03 2.39
N ALA A 27 11.29 24.10 3.30
CA ALA A 27 12.37 23.12 3.37
C ALA A 27 11.86 21.75 3.85
N LEU A 28 11.04 21.72 4.91
CA LEU A 28 10.46 20.49 5.43
C LEU A 28 9.41 19.90 4.48
N GLN A 29 8.68 20.75 3.78
CA GLN A 29 7.72 20.32 2.76
C GLN A 29 8.44 19.62 1.60
N GLU A 30 9.58 20.14 1.16
CA GLU A 30 10.36 19.55 0.07
C GLU A 30 10.99 18.21 0.50
N GLU A 31 11.57 18.14 1.70
CA GLU A 31 12.08 16.89 2.27
C GLU A 31 10.99 15.81 2.41
N TRP A 32 9.80 16.21 2.87
CA TRP A 32 8.65 15.31 2.96
C TRP A 32 8.22 14.78 1.59
N LYS A 33 8.16 15.64 0.57
CA LYS A 33 7.86 15.22 -0.81
C LYS A 33 8.91 14.26 -1.37
N GLN A 34 10.19 14.52 -1.11
CA GLN A 34 11.29 13.64 -1.54
C GLN A 34 11.19 12.26 -0.86
N SER A 35 10.87 12.24 0.43
CA SER A 35 10.66 11.00 1.18
C SER A 35 9.49 10.19 0.63
N LEU A 36 8.37 10.85 0.31
CA LEU A 36 7.23 10.21 -0.34
C LEU A 36 7.58 9.66 -1.72
N LYS A 37 8.35 10.40 -2.51
CA LYS A 37 8.82 9.94 -3.82
C LYS A 37 9.67 8.67 -3.70
N GLY A 38 10.62 8.64 -2.77
CA GLY A 38 11.45 7.45 -2.53
C GLY A 38 10.64 6.23 -2.06
N LEU A 39 9.60 6.45 -1.23
CA LEU A 39 8.70 5.37 -0.83
C LEU A 39 7.91 4.80 -2.03
N VAL A 40 7.38 5.68 -2.89
CA VAL A 40 6.64 5.26 -4.09
C VAL A 40 7.56 4.50 -5.06
N GLU A 41 8.78 4.99 -5.28
CA GLU A 41 9.78 4.30 -6.11
C GLU A 41 10.10 2.90 -5.57
N ASN A 42 10.27 2.76 -4.25
CA ASN A 42 10.50 1.45 -3.63
C ASN A 42 9.31 0.49 -3.81
N ILE A 43 8.08 0.97 -3.63
CA ILE A 43 6.86 0.16 -3.86
C ILE A 43 6.83 -0.35 -5.32
N MET A 44 7.11 0.51 -6.28
CA MET A 44 7.16 0.13 -7.70
C MET A 44 8.25 -0.91 -7.97
N LEU A 45 9.44 -0.75 -7.37
CA LEU A 45 10.51 -1.74 -7.49
C LEU A 45 10.12 -3.11 -6.92
N VAL A 46 9.41 -3.15 -5.79
CA VAL A 46 8.90 -4.42 -5.24
C VAL A 46 7.87 -5.05 -6.17
N LYS A 47 6.95 -4.25 -6.73
CA LYS A 47 5.95 -4.72 -7.70
C LYS A 47 6.58 -5.36 -8.94
N GLU A 48 7.60 -4.73 -9.51
CA GLU A 48 8.37 -5.28 -10.65
C GLU A 48 9.06 -6.60 -10.28
N LYS A 49 9.68 -6.67 -9.09
CA LYS A 49 10.33 -7.91 -8.61
C LYS A 49 9.33 -9.05 -8.44
N VAL A 50 8.12 -8.76 -7.96
CA VAL A 50 7.05 -9.76 -7.82
C VAL A 50 6.60 -10.25 -9.20
N LYS A 51 6.35 -9.33 -10.14
CA LYS A 51 6.00 -9.65 -11.53
C LYS A 51 7.04 -10.56 -12.19
N GLU A 52 8.32 -10.22 -12.06
CA GLU A 52 9.42 -10.99 -12.64
C GLU A 52 9.53 -12.38 -12.02
N LYS A 53 9.39 -12.51 -10.69
CA LYS A 53 9.37 -13.83 -10.03
C LYS A 53 8.21 -14.69 -10.52
N LEU A 54 7.02 -14.13 -10.69
CA LEU A 54 5.85 -14.86 -11.19
C LEU A 54 6.03 -15.34 -12.63
N ARG A 55 6.69 -14.53 -13.47
CA ARG A 55 7.10 -14.89 -14.84
C ARG A 55 8.09 -16.05 -14.84
N LEU A 56 9.13 -15.99 -14.00
CA LEU A 56 10.14 -17.06 -13.88
C LEU A 56 9.56 -18.38 -13.36
N LEU A 57 8.58 -18.31 -12.44
CA LEU A 57 7.86 -19.48 -11.94
C LEU A 57 6.91 -20.10 -12.98
N GLY A 58 6.79 -19.52 -14.18
CA GLY A 58 5.92 -20.03 -15.23
C GLY A 58 4.44 -19.96 -14.87
N THR A 59 4.07 -19.05 -13.96
CA THR A 59 2.69 -18.96 -13.46
C THR A 59 1.78 -18.53 -14.61
N PRO A 60 0.78 -19.33 -15.01
CA PRO A 60 -0.08 -19.02 -16.13
C PRO A 60 -0.92 -17.77 -15.83
N GLY A 61 -0.83 -16.75 -16.69
CA GLY A 61 -1.56 -15.49 -16.57
C GLY A 61 -0.75 -14.26 -17.02
N SER A 62 -1.43 -13.14 -17.29
CA SER A 62 -0.78 -11.83 -17.43
C SER A 62 -0.70 -11.15 -16.07
N TRP A 63 0.52 -10.75 -15.69
CA TRP A 63 0.85 -10.09 -14.42
C TRP A 63 1.03 -8.57 -14.59
N ASP A 64 0.61 -8.02 -15.72
CA ASP A 64 0.77 -6.59 -16.05
C ASP A 64 -0.05 -5.69 -15.12
N HIS A 65 -1.16 -6.21 -14.59
CA HIS A 65 -2.00 -5.53 -13.61
C HIS A 65 -1.27 -5.23 -12.28
N ILE A 66 -0.17 -5.92 -11.96
CA ILE A 66 0.62 -5.67 -10.74
C ILE A 66 1.28 -4.29 -10.82
N THR A 67 1.76 -3.93 -12.01
CA THR A 67 2.53 -2.72 -12.30
C THR A 67 1.63 -1.56 -12.73
N ASP A 68 0.47 -1.84 -13.32
CA ASP A 68 -0.48 -0.80 -13.77
C ASP A 68 -1.25 -0.12 -12.62
N GLN A 69 -1.34 -0.76 -11.45
CA GLN A 69 -2.07 -0.19 -10.31
C GLN A 69 -1.19 0.78 -9.51
N ASN A 70 -1.58 2.05 -9.48
CA ASN A 70 -0.98 3.05 -8.60
C ASN A 70 -1.47 2.85 -7.15
N GLY A 71 -0.54 2.51 -6.26
CA GLY A 71 -0.81 2.28 -4.84
C GLY A 71 -0.05 1.08 -4.30
N PRO A 72 0.06 0.93 -2.97
CA PRO A 72 0.83 -0.14 -2.36
C PRO A 72 0.21 -1.53 -2.55
N HIS A 73 -1.09 -1.61 -2.81
CA HIS A 73 -1.81 -2.87 -2.96
C HIS A 73 -1.92 -3.24 -4.44
N SER A 74 -1.71 -4.53 -4.73
CA SER A 74 -2.00 -5.13 -6.03
C SER A 74 -2.81 -6.41 -5.83
N TYR A 75 -3.84 -6.56 -6.65
CA TYR A 75 -4.68 -7.75 -6.66
C TYR A 75 -4.02 -8.85 -7.51
N LEU A 76 -3.65 -10.00 -6.97
CA LEU A 76 -2.95 -11.05 -7.73
C LEU A 76 -3.86 -12.09 -8.40
N GLY A 77 -5.16 -12.12 -8.11
CA GLY A 77 -6.10 -13.00 -8.81
C GLY A 77 -5.84 -14.51 -8.70
N LEU A 78 -4.92 -14.97 -7.84
CA LEU A 78 -4.68 -16.41 -7.68
C LEU A 78 -5.91 -17.03 -7.03
N ASN A 79 -6.56 -17.95 -7.73
CA ASN A 79 -7.70 -18.66 -7.19
C ASN A 79 -7.21 -19.62 -6.09
N CYS A 80 -7.83 -19.56 -4.92
CA CYS A 80 -7.48 -20.33 -3.72
C CYS A 80 -7.38 -21.85 -3.97
N LYS A 81 -7.99 -22.36 -5.04
CA LYS A 81 -7.89 -23.78 -5.45
C LYS A 81 -6.48 -24.24 -5.85
N CYS A 82 -5.59 -23.36 -6.32
CA CYS A 82 -4.24 -23.76 -6.74
C CYS A 82 -3.27 -23.97 -5.56
N LEU A 83 -3.61 -23.45 -4.38
CA LEU A 83 -2.85 -23.60 -3.15
C LEU A 83 -3.59 -24.62 -2.29
N GLY A 84 -3.16 -25.88 -2.33
CA GLY A 84 -3.82 -26.97 -1.62
C GLY A 84 -4.07 -26.63 -0.14
N GLY A 85 -5.35 -26.50 0.23
CA GLY A 85 -5.89 -26.82 1.55
C GLY A 85 -5.20 -26.28 2.82
N GLY A 86 -4.49 -25.17 2.75
CA GLY A 86 -3.84 -24.55 3.92
C GLY A 86 -3.85 -23.03 3.78
N SER A 87 -4.14 -22.33 4.87
CA SER A 87 -4.10 -20.86 4.96
C SER A 87 -2.95 -20.27 4.15
N SER A 88 -3.28 -19.41 3.19
CA SER A 88 -2.33 -18.82 2.23
C SER A 88 -1.21 -18.08 2.96
N PRO A 89 0.08 -18.41 2.71
CA PRO A 89 1.22 -17.71 3.33
C PRO A 89 1.41 -16.28 2.80
N PHE A 90 0.54 -15.81 1.91
CA PHE A 90 0.68 -14.54 1.19
C PHE A 90 -0.26 -13.44 1.68
N SER A 91 -1.14 -13.72 2.64
CA SER A 91 -2.03 -12.69 3.24
C SER A 91 -1.24 -11.57 3.93
N ASP A 92 -0.05 -11.87 4.45
CA ASP A 92 0.80 -10.92 5.15
C ASP A 92 1.52 -9.93 4.21
N LEU A 93 1.50 -10.18 2.90
CA LEU A 93 2.10 -9.33 1.88
C LEU A 93 1.10 -8.33 1.26
N GLY A 94 -0.10 -8.19 1.83
CA GLY A 94 -1.13 -7.28 1.30
C GLY A 94 -1.70 -7.74 -0.05
N ILE A 95 -1.52 -9.01 -0.40
CA ILE A 95 -2.10 -9.64 -1.58
C ILE A 95 -3.55 -9.99 -1.26
N ILE A 96 -4.48 -9.20 -1.80
CA ILE A 96 -5.91 -9.44 -1.63
C ILE A 96 -6.37 -10.47 -2.67
N PHE A 97 -7.11 -11.49 -2.24
CA PHE A 97 -7.84 -12.45 -3.09
C PHE A 97 -9.33 -12.08 -3.10
N LYS A 98 -9.99 -12.08 -4.26
CA LYS A 98 -11.38 -11.65 -4.43
C LYS A 98 -12.22 -12.92 -4.46
N HIS A 99 -13.32 -12.91 -3.72
CA HIS A 99 -14.39 -13.90 -3.76
C HIS A 99 -15.03 -13.96 -5.15
#